data_AF-A0A7C9EFI8-F1
#
_entry.id   AF-A0A7C9EFI8-F1
#
_cell.length_a   1.000
_cell.length_b   1.000
_cell.length_c   1.000
_cell.angle_alpha   90.00
_cell.angle_beta   90.00
_cell.angle_gamma   90.00
#
_symmetry.space_group_name_H-M   'P 1'
#
loop_
_entity.id
_entity.type
_entity.pdbx_description
1 polymer ?
#
loop_
_entity_poly.entity_id
_entity_poly.type
_entity_poly.pdbx_seq_one_letter_code
_entity_poly.pdbx_strand_id
1 'polypeptide(L)'
;MATLLSFSLTPPSAYLFQSKFTKFSSFFSSTQSPNSKKPLSIKCFRPPENDPPPAVQKFWGWLSDKGIVSAKSPIRPGSVPEGLGLIAQRDIGKNEVVLEVPKRFWINPDTVLASEIGSVCSGL
;
A
#
# COMPACT_ATOMS: atom_id res chain seq x y z
N MET A 1 24.48 -36.96 28.26
CA MET A 1 25.46 -35.99 27.70
C MET A 1 24.66 -34.90 27.02
N ALA A 2 24.65 -33.70 27.57
CA ALA A 2 23.84 -32.58 27.11
C ALA A 2 24.75 -31.55 26.44
N THR A 3 24.49 -31.22 25.17
CA THR A 3 25.21 -30.18 24.44
C THR A 3 24.32 -28.96 24.34
N LEU A 4 24.67 -27.91 25.09
CA LEU A 4 24.09 -26.58 25.00
C LEU A 4 24.63 -25.90 23.73
N LEU A 5 23.73 -25.53 22.81
CA LEU A 5 24.05 -24.67 21.67
C LEU A 5 23.52 -23.26 21.94
N SER A 6 24.41 -22.42 22.44
CA SER A 6 24.25 -20.97 22.54
C SER A 6 24.80 -20.32 21.27
N PHE A 7 23.96 -19.61 20.52
CA PHE A 7 24.41 -18.64 19.52
C PHE A 7 23.73 -17.29 19.74
N SER A 8 24.59 -16.30 19.86
CA SER A 8 24.37 -14.92 20.30
C SER A 8 23.67 -14.06 19.26
N LEU A 9 22.72 -13.24 19.72
CA LEU A 9 22.12 -12.15 18.96
C LEU A 9 23.16 -11.06 18.65
N THR A 10 23.30 -10.70 17.37
CA THR A 10 23.96 -9.46 16.93
C THR A 10 22.90 -8.39 16.60
N PRO A 11 23.03 -7.16 17.14
CA PRO A 11 22.11 -6.04 16.88
C PRO A 11 22.40 -5.30 15.55
N PRO A 12 21.44 -4.50 15.04
CA PRO A 12 21.49 -3.91 13.70
C PRO A 12 22.45 -2.72 13.59
N SER A 13 23.09 -2.61 12.42
CA SER A 13 23.93 -1.49 12.02
C SER A 13 23.13 -0.18 11.98
N ALA A 14 23.41 0.70 12.95
CA ALA A 14 22.94 2.08 12.98
C ALA A 14 23.96 2.97 12.25
N TYR A 15 23.61 3.45 11.06
CA TYR A 15 24.38 4.51 10.40
C TYR A 15 24.11 5.84 11.12
N LEU A 16 25.01 6.21 12.02
CA LEU A 16 25.11 7.52 12.64
C LEU A 16 25.70 8.52 11.64
N PHE A 17 24.86 9.36 11.04
CA PHE A 17 25.34 10.61 10.43
C PHE A 17 25.40 11.69 11.52
N GLN A 18 26.61 11.98 11.99
CA GLN A 18 26.93 13.08 12.89
C GLN A 18 26.61 14.43 12.21
N SER A 19 25.53 15.08 12.61
CA SER A 19 25.37 16.52 12.39
C SER A 19 26.16 17.27 13.47
N LYS A 20 27.35 17.74 13.10
CA LYS A 20 28.11 18.68 13.94
C LYS A 20 27.35 20.00 13.99
N PHE A 21 26.62 20.22 15.08
CA PHE A 21 26.18 21.55 15.49
C PHE A 21 27.42 22.39 15.82
N THR A 22 27.75 23.35 14.96
CA THR A 22 28.54 24.50 15.37
C THR A 22 27.66 25.73 15.24
N LYS A 23 27.30 26.29 16.41
CA LYS A 23 26.71 27.60 16.55
C LYS A 23 27.69 28.62 15.98
N PHE A 24 27.25 29.44 15.04
CA PHE A 24 27.87 30.74 14.81
C PHE A 24 26.77 31.81 14.85
N SER A 25 27.01 32.75 15.75
CA SER A 25 26.16 33.89 16.08
C SER A 25 26.06 34.88 14.91
N SER A 26 24.92 35.56 14.87
CA SER A 26 24.58 36.74 14.05
C SER A 26 25.67 37.83 14.02
N PHE A 27 25.71 38.66 12.96
CA PHE A 27 25.39 40.10 12.99
C PHE A 27 25.55 40.73 11.57
N PHE A 28 24.44 41.33 11.08
CA PHE A 28 24.24 42.46 10.15
C PHE A 28 25.24 42.81 9.03
N SER A 29 24.74 42.96 7.79
CA SER A 29 24.47 44.29 7.17
C SER A 29 23.93 44.22 5.73
N SER A 30 22.76 44.85 5.53
CA SER A 30 22.26 45.65 4.41
C SER A 30 22.67 45.44 2.93
N THR A 31 21.60 45.50 2.10
CA THR A 31 21.44 45.94 0.71
C THR A 31 21.54 44.94 -0.46
N GLN A 32 20.46 45.01 -1.27
CA GLN A 32 20.32 44.76 -2.72
C GLN A 32 19.51 43.53 -3.18
N SER A 33 18.24 43.82 -3.52
CA SER A 33 17.54 43.53 -4.79
C SER A 33 17.21 42.07 -5.19
N PRO A 34 16.05 41.82 -5.84
CA PRO A 34 15.32 40.57 -5.75
C PRO A 34 15.76 39.58 -6.82
N ASN A 35 15.97 38.33 -6.44
CA ASN A 35 15.82 37.22 -7.36
C ASN A 35 14.96 36.16 -6.70
N SER A 36 13.65 36.31 -6.89
CA SER A 36 12.64 35.28 -6.68
C SER A 36 12.99 34.07 -7.56
N LYS A 37 13.85 33.19 -7.05
CA LYS A 37 13.98 31.84 -7.61
C LYS A 37 12.69 31.12 -7.25
N LYS A 38 11.75 31.12 -8.20
CA LYS A 38 10.50 30.37 -8.10
C LYS A 38 10.86 28.92 -7.74
N PRO A 39 10.31 28.33 -6.67
CA PRO A 39 10.49 26.91 -6.43
C PRO A 39 9.92 26.17 -7.63
N LEU A 40 10.74 25.30 -8.23
CA LEU A 40 10.29 24.42 -9.30
C LEU A 40 9.16 23.56 -8.72
N SER A 41 7.94 23.91 -9.07
CA SER A 41 6.74 23.13 -8.76
C SER A 41 6.86 21.84 -9.55
N ILE A 42 7.37 20.79 -8.91
CA ILE A 42 7.26 19.42 -9.42
C ILE A 42 5.76 19.12 -9.45
N LYS A 43 5.12 19.35 -10.60
CA LYS A 43 3.80 18.82 -10.87
C LYS A 43 3.99 17.31 -10.94
N CYS A 44 3.64 16.62 -9.85
CA CYS A 44 3.44 15.19 -9.90
C CYS A 44 2.43 14.95 -11.03
N PHE A 45 2.87 14.32 -12.12
CA PHE A 45 1.97 13.95 -13.20
C PHE A 45 0.99 12.95 -12.60
N ARG A 46 -0.23 13.42 -12.27
CA ARG A 46 -1.36 12.52 -12.09
C ARG A 46 -1.70 12.00 -13.49
N PRO A 47 -1.56 10.69 -13.75
CA PRO A 47 -2.17 10.11 -14.93
C PRO A 47 -3.65 10.50 -14.93
N PRO A 48 -4.26 10.72 -16.11
CA PRO A 48 -5.71 10.85 -16.19
C PRO A 48 -6.33 9.67 -15.46
N GLU A 49 -7.18 9.97 -14.49
CA GLU A 49 -7.90 8.97 -13.72
C GLU A 49 -8.91 8.35 -14.69
N ASN A 50 -8.48 7.31 -15.39
CA ASN A 50 -9.37 6.55 -16.26
C ASN A 50 -10.31 5.77 -15.35
N ASP A 51 -11.60 6.00 -15.54
CA ASP A 51 -12.63 5.24 -14.86
C ASP A 51 -12.38 3.73 -15.06
N PRO A 52 -12.58 2.92 -14.01
CA PRO A 52 -12.37 1.49 -14.12
C PRO A 52 -13.28 0.91 -15.22
N PRO A 53 -12.82 -0.09 -15.98
CA PRO A 53 -13.62 -0.71 -17.03
C PRO A 53 -15.01 -1.16 -16.54
N PRO A 54 -16.06 -1.17 -17.39
CA PRO A 54 -17.42 -1.51 -16.96
C PRO A 54 -17.55 -2.87 -16.25
N ALA A 55 -16.75 -3.86 -16.63
CA ALA A 55 -16.70 -5.15 -15.96
C ALA A 55 -16.23 -5.04 -14.50
N VAL A 56 -15.25 -4.17 -14.24
CA VAL A 56 -14.73 -3.89 -12.90
C VAL A 56 -15.77 -3.17 -12.05
N GLN A 57 -16.53 -2.25 -12.64
CA GLN A 57 -17.65 -1.59 -11.96
C GLN A 57 -18.74 -2.59 -11.57
N LYS A 58 -19.10 -3.52 -12.47
CA LYS A 58 -20.05 -4.60 -12.16
C LYS A 58 -19.54 -5.52 -11.05
N PHE A 59 -18.26 -5.89 -11.10
CA PHE A 59 -17.65 -6.71 -10.06
C PHE A 59 -17.64 -5.97 -8.71
N TRP A 60 -17.34 -4.68 -8.70
CA TRP A 60 -17.40 -3.85 -7.49
C TRP A 60 -18.82 -3.75 -6.93
N GLY A 61 -19.83 -3.61 -7.80
CA GLY A 61 -21.24 -3.70 -7.43
C GLY A 61 -21.59 -5.04 -6.78
N TRP A 62 -21.15 -6.15 -7.38
CA TRP A 62 -21.34 -7.49 -6.81
C TRP A 62 -20.67 -7.63 -5.43
N LEU A 63 -19.47 -7.09 -5.22
CA LEU A 63 -18.84 -7.07 -3.90
C LEU A 63 -19.67 -6.28 -2.88
N SER A 64 -20.30 -5.19 -3.32
CA SER A 64 -21.19 -4.37 -2.48
C SER A 64 -22.45 -5.16 -2.10
N ASP A 65 -23.06 -5.86 -3.07
CA ASP A 65 -24.24 -6.71 -2.84
C ASP A 65 -23.93 -7.88 -1.89
N LYS A 66 -22.69 -8.39 -1.91
CA LYS A 66 -22.22 -9.42 -0.97
C LYS A 66 -21.82 -8.88 0.41
N GLY A 67 -21.89 -7.57 0.62
CA GLY A 67 -21.55 -6.89 1.88
C GLY A 67 -20.05 -6.84 2.16
N ILE A 68 -19.20 -7.04 1.15
CA ILE A 68 -17.74 -7.04 1.28
C ILE A 68 -17.21 -5.60 1.22
N VAL A 69 -17.80 -4.77 0.37
CA VAL A 69 -17.49 -3.35 0.26
C VAL A 69 -18.73 -2.52 0.55
N SER A 70 -18.51 -1.27 0.93
CA SER A 70 -19.57 -0.30 1.21
C SER A 70 -19.20 1.03 0.54
N ALA A 71 -20.16 1.93 0.40
CA ALA A 71 -19.91 3.31 -0.01
C ALA A 71 -18.89 4.04 0.91
N LYS A 72 -18.70 3.57 2.14
CA LYS A 72 -17.71 4.08 3.10
C LYS A 72 -16.37 3.34 3.07
N SER A 73 -16.18 2.41 2.14
CA SER A 73 -14.91 1.69 2.01
C SER A 73 -13.77 2.68 1.72
N PRO A 74 -12.60 2.51 2.34
CA PRO A 74 -11.49 3.46 2.21
C PRO A 74 -10.85 3.45 0.81
N ILE A 75 -11.27 2.55 -0.07
CA ILE A 75 -10.67 2.27 -1.36
C ILE A 75 -11.70 2.12 -2.46
N ARG A 76 -11.28 2.32 -3.70
CA ARG A 76 -12.05 2.06 -4.91
C ARG A 76 -11.17 1.36 -5.95
N PRO A 77 -11.76 0.62 -6.90
CA PRO A 77 -11.01 0.11 -8.04
C PRO A 77 -10.61 1.26 -8.96
N GLY A 78 -9.42 1.18 -9.54
CA GLY A 78 -8.94 2.14 -10.53
C GLY A 78 -7.83 1.58 -11.40
N SER A 79 -7.52 2.31 -12.47
CA SER A 79 -6.43 1.98 -13.40
C SER A 79 -5.11 2.56 -12.88
N VAL A 80 -4.08 1.72 -12.79
CA VAL A 80 -2.74 2.02 -12.27
C VAL A 80 -1.73 1.54 -13.34
N PRO A 81 -0.50 2.06 -13.42
CA PRO A 81 0.47 1.61 -14.43
C PRO A 81 0.69 0.08 -14.49
N GLU A 82 0.49 -0.66 -13.40
CA GLU A 82 0.59 -2.11 -13.33
C GLU A 82 -0.69 -2.85 -13.78
N GLY A 83 -1.76 -2.12 -14.10
CA GLY A 83 -3.06 -2.66 -14.54
C GLY A 83 -4.23 -2.17 -13.69
N LEU A 84 -4.93 -3.10 -13.04
CA LEU A 84 -6.02 -2.77 -12.11
C LEU A 84 -5.49 -2.76 -10.68
N GLY A 85 -5.80 -1.70 -9.94
CA GLY A 85 -5.38 -1.54 -8.56
C GLY A 85 -6.46 -0.94 -7.68
N LEU A 86 -6.14 -0.85 -6.39
CA LEU A 86 -6.98 -0.23 -5.38
C LEU A 86 -6.44 1.17 -5.10
N ILE A 87 -7.28 2.18 -5.30
CA ILE A 87 -6.96 3.58 -5.05
C ILE A 87 -7.62 3.99 -3.75
N ALA A 88 -6.83 4.58 -2.85
CA ALA A 88 -7.34 5.13 -1.60
C ALA A 88 -8.27 6.33 -1.86
N GLN A 89 -9.49 6.28 -1.33
CA GLN A 89 -10.47 7.37 -1.37
C GLN A 89 -10.24 8.41 -0.25
N ARG A 90 -9.49 8.03 0.78
CA ARG A 90 -9.04 8.86 1.90
C ARG A 90 -7.69 8.37 2.39
N ASP A 91 -7.05 9.13 3.26
CA ASP A 91 -5.82 8.69 3.91
C ASP A 91 -6.08 7.42 4.75
N ILE A 92 -5.18 6.44 4.61
CA ILE A 92 -5.23 5.13 5.26
C ILE A 92 -4.05 5.03 6.24
N GLY A 93 -4.35 4.76 7.50
CA GLY A 93 -3.35 4.58 8.55
C GLY A 93 -2.51 3.33 8.34
N LYS A 94 -1.31 3.31 8.93
CA LYS A 94 -0.49 2.10 8.96
C LYS A 94 -1.25 0.98 9.68
N ASN A 95 -1.27 -0.22 9.09
CA ASN A 95 -2.00 -1.40 9.58
C ASN A 95 -3.53 -1.24 9.61
N GLU A 96 -4.08 -0.21 8.96
CA GLU A 96 -5.52 -0.11 8.79
C GLU A 96 -6.00 -1.16 7.79
N VAL A 97 -7.13 -1.80 8.11
CA VAL A 97 -7.71 -2.83 7.27
C VAL A 97 -8.35 -2.19 6.03
N VAL A 98 -7.83 -2.56 4.87
CA VAL A 98 -8.30 -2.02 3.58
C VAL A 98 -9.54 -2.76 3.08
N LEU A 99 -9.56 -4.09 3.23
CA LEU A 99 -10.62 -4.97 2.77
C LEU A 99 -10.57 -6.30 3.53
N GLU A 100 -11.73 -6.85 3.88
CA GLU A 100 -11.85 -8.20 4.42
C GLU A 100 -12.69 -9.07 3.48
N VAL A 101 -12.19 -10.24 3.11
CA VAL A 101 -12.89 -11.15 2.20
C VAL A 101 -13.26 -12.45 2.93
N PRO A 102 -14.57 -12.71 3.12
CA PRO A 102 -15.03 -13.94 3.79
C PRO A 102 -14.55 -15.22 3.09
N LYS A 103 -14.22 -16.26 3.88
CA LYS A 103 -13.71 -17.56 3.37
C LYS A 103 -14.62 -18.21 2.33
N ARG A 104 -15.94 -17.98 2.39
CA ARG A 104 -16.92 -18.49 1.41
C ARG A 104 -16.67 -18.03 -0.04
N PHE A 105 -15.87 -16.98 -0.24
CA PHE A 105 -15.52 -16.47 -1.58
C PHE A 105 -14.11 -16.89 -2.03
N TRP A 106 -13.44 -17.74 -1.25
CA TRP A 106 -12.08 -18.15 -1.57
C TRP A 106 -12.09 -19.22 -2.67
N ILE A 107 -11.04 -19.18 -3.48
CA ILE A 107 -10.72 -20.23 -4.45
C ILE A 107 -9.39 -20.83 -3.99
N ASN A 108 -9.48 -21.89 -3.20
CA ASN A 108 -8.35 -22.64 -2.67
C ASN A 108 -8.60 -24.15 -2.86
N PRO A 109 -7.63 -25.04 -2.54
CA PRO A 109 -7.82 -26.49 -2.66
C PRO A 109 -9.03 -27.00 -1.88
N ASP A 110 -9.32 -26.46 -0.70
CA ASP A 110 -10.52 -26.82 0.06
C ASP A 110 -11.81 -26.56 -0.74
N THR A 111 -11.90 -25.40 -1.43
CA THR A 111 -13.04 -25.05 -2.28
C THR A 111 -13.18 -26.04 -3.46
N VAL A 112 -12.06 -26.53 -4.01
CA VAL A 112 -12.08 -27.52 -5.10
C VAL A 112 -12.55 -28.88 -4.59
N LEU A 113 -12.04 -29.34 -3.45
CA LEU A 113 -12.44 -30.62 -2.84
C LEU A 113 -13.91 -30.64 -2.43
N ALA A 114 -14.45 -29.48 -2.02
CA ALA A 114 -15.87 -29.31 -1.69
C ALA A 114 -16.78 -29.14 -2.92
N SER A 115 -16.21 -29.01 -4.13
CA SER A 115 -16.96 -28.87 -5.39
C SER A 115 -17.30 -30.23 -6.00
N GLU A 116 -18.19 -30.23 -6.99
CA GLU A 116 -18.58 -31.43 -7.76
C GLU A 116 -17.36 -32.14 -8.39
N ILE A 117 -16.36 -31.35 -8.80
CA ILE A 117 -15.11 -31.84 -9.37
C ILE A 117 -14.12 -32.35 -8.32
N GLY A 118 -14.37 -32.17 -7.02
CA GLY A 118 -13.43 -32.54 -5.97
C GLY A 118 -13.07 -34.03 -5.99
N SER A 119 -14.05 -34.87 -6.34
CA SER A 119 -13.89 -36.33 -6.46
C SER A 119 -12.89 -36.78 -7.54
N VAL A 120 -12.71 -35.98 -8.60
CA VAL A 120 -11.76 -36.29 -9.68
C VAL A 120 -10.39 -35.63 -9.45
N CYS A 121 -10.29 -34.70 -8.51
CA CYS A 121 -9.06 -33.96 -8.20
C CYS A 121 -8.25 -34.57 -7.04
N SER A 122 -8.72 -35.64 -6.40
CA SER A 122 -8.10 -36.23 -5.20
C SER A 122 -6.96 -37.24 -5.47
N GLY A 123 -6.47 -37.37 -6.72
CA GLY A 123 -5.59 -38.48 -7.11
C GLY A 123 -4.52 -38.19 -8.16
N LEU A 124 -4.08 -36.93 -8.32
CA LEU A 124 -2.90 -36.57 -9.11
C LEU A 124 -1.70 -36.25 -8.23
#